data_AF-A0A3L6N1Q4-F1
#
_entry.id   AF-A0A3L6N1Q4-F1
#
_cell.length_a   1.000
_cell.length_b   1.000
_cell.length_c   1.000
_cell.angle_alpha   90.00
_cell.angle_beta   90.00
_cell.angle_gamma   90.00
#
_symmetry.space_group_name_H-M   'P 1'
#
loop_
_entity.id
_entity.type
_entity.pdbx_description
1 polymer ?
#
loop_
_entity_poly.entity_id
_entity_poly.type
_entity_poly.pdbx_seq_one_letter_code
_entity_poly.pdbx_strand_id
1 'polypeptide(L)'
;MKLSAVAAMTFAIFPIAEAQNKNIQVGCYAVDSSQDGLLPKLLLNAAARAKADPDLRFGFWDGGNKICCAGPRNCARYWAFTYNHPYNYASKTSTGTIDGQHVKFTCVGYEMGQCTVN
;
A
#
# COMPACT_ATOMS: atom_id res chain seq x y z
N MET A 1 41.71 -25.69 36.15
CA MET A 1 40.68 -25.39 35.13
C MET A 1 39.40 -24.95 35.84
N LYS A 2 38.98 -23.69 35.66
CA LYS A 2 37.62 -23.23 35.99
C LYS A 2 37.30 -22.08 35.03
N LEU A 3 36.35 -22.34 34.14
CA LEU A 3 35.92 -21.48 33.04
C LEU A 3 35.18 -20.27 33.60
N SER A 4 35.65 -19.06 33.27
CA SER A 4 34.89 -17.83 33.44
C SER A 4 33.68 -17.88 32.50
N ALA A 5 32.48 -17.97 33.07
CA ALA A 5 31.24 -17.90 32.31
C ALA A 5 31.05 -16.48 31.79
N VAL A 6 31.17 -16.31 30.47
CA VAL A 6 30.77 -15.09 29.77
C VAL A 6 29.24 -15.08 29.73
N ALA A 7 28.61 -14.16 30.46
CA ALA A 7 27.19 -13.91 30.33
C ALA A 7 26.92 -13.25 28.97
N ALA A 8 26.51 -14.03 27.99
CA ALA A 8 26.01 -13.51 26.73
C ALA A 8 24.69 -12.76 27.00
N MET A 9 24.67 -11.46 26.70
CA MET A 9 23.46 -10.66 26.70
C MET A 9 22.54 -11.16 25.60
N THR A 10 21.54 -11.95 25.94
CA THR A 10 20.38 -12.20 25.07
C THR A 10 19.51 -10.95 25.08
N PHE A 11 19.79 -10.03 24.15
CA PHE A 11 18.75 -9.15 23.66
C PHE A 11 17.70 -10.04 23.00
N ALA A 12 16.55 -10.19 23.66
CA ALA A 12 15.37 -10.73 23.00
C ALA A 12 14.99 -9.72 21.90
N ILE A 13 15.51 -9.96 20.70
CA ILE A 13 14.98 -9.36 19.48
C ILE A 13 13.60 -10.00 19.35
N PHE A 14 12.57 -9.24 19.73
CA PHE A 14 11.20 -9.60 19.43
C PHE A 14 11.14 -9.96 17.94
N PRO A 15 10.68 -11.16 17.57
CA PRO A 15 10.36 -11.39 16.18
C PRO A 15 9.13 -10.52 15.93
N ILE A 16 9.31 -9.38 15.28
CA ILE A 16 8.22 -8.75 14.53
C ILE A 16 8.01 -9.62 13.27
N ALA A 17 7.78 -10.91 13.48
CA ALA A 17 7.44 -11.88 12.47
C ALA A 17 5.93 -11.98 12.38
N GLU A 18 5.29 -10.82 12.20
CA GLU A 18 3.93 -10.73 11.68
C GLU A 18 3.86 -9.64 10.61
N ALA A 19 4.88 -9.58 9.75
CA ALA A 19 4.56 -9.37 8.35
C ALA A 19 3.80 -10.62 7.89
N GLN A 20 2.52 -10.72 8.28
CA GLN A 20 1.59 -11.60 7.60
C GLN A 20 1.75 -11.23 6.13
N ASN A 21 2.32 -12.16 5.35
CA ASN A 21 2.47 -12.06 3.91
C ASN A 21 1.08 -12.17 3.27
N LYS A 22 0.17 -11.29 3.68
CA LYS A 22 -1.11 -11.03 3.04
C LYS A 22 -0.74 -10.18 1.86
N ASN A 23 -0.43 -10.85 0.76
CA ASN A 23 -0.53 -10.20 -0.54
C ASN A 23 -1.96 -9.67 -0.61
N ILE A 24 -2.08 -8.35 -0.70
CA ILE A 24 -3.33 -7.65 -0.92
C ILE A 24 -3.13 -6.74 -2.12
N GLN A 25 -4.22 -6.42 -2.79
CA GLN A 25 -4.21 -5.40 -3.81
C GLN A 25 -4.75 -4.12 -3.18
N VAL A 26 -4.04 -3.01 -3.38
CA VAL A 26 -4.51 -1.70 -2.96
C VAL A 26 -4.95 -0.97 -4.21
N GLY A 27 -6.20 -0.52 -4.25
CA GLY A 27 -6.76 0.28 -5.34
C GLY A 27 -6.98 1.73 -4.90
N CYS A 28 -6.44 2.67 -5.67
CA CYS A 28 -6.55 4.10 -5.37
C CYS A 28 -7.30 4.85 -6.47
N TYR A 29 -8.04 5.89 -6.09
CA TYR A 29 -8.78 6.79 -7.00
C TYR A 29 -8.79 8.22 -6.46
N ALA A 30 -8.88 9.21 -7.34
CA ALA A 30 -8.87 10.59 -6.93
C ALA A 30 -10.28 10.93 -6.43
N VAL A 31 -10.35 11.75 -5.37
CA VAL A 31 -11.64 12.22 -4.87
C VAL A 31 -12.30 13.16 -5.90
N ASP A 32 -11.47 13.93 -6.61
CA ASP A 32 -11.87 14.65 -7.81
C ASP A 32 -11.44 13.83 -9.04
N SER A 33 -12.41 13.28 -9.78
CA SER A 33 -12.15 12.42 -10.93
C SER A 33 -11.44 13.13 -12.07
N SER A 34 -11.47 14.47 -12.13
CA SER A 34 -10.66 15.22 -13.09
C SER A 34 -9.15 15.08 -12.83
N GLN A 35 -8.76 14.68 -11.61
CA GLN A 35 -7.38 14.46 -11.19
C GLN A 35 -6.94 12.99 -11.27
N ASP A 36 -7.79 12.07 -11.74
CA ASP A 36 -7.45 10.63 -11.82
C ASP A 36 -6.21 10.37 -12.68
N GLY A 37 -6.00 11.17 -13.74
CA GLY A 37 -4.80 11.07 -14.59
C GLY A 37 -3.50 11.43 -13.87
N LEU A 38 -3.56 12.10 -12.72
CA LEU A 38 -2.38 12.51 -11.95
C LEU A 38 -1.94 11.43 -10.96
N LEU A 39 -2.87 10.59 -10.48
CA LEU A 39 -2.60 9.53 -9.51
C LEU A 39 -1.41 8.63 -9.86
N PRO A 40 -1.25 8.16 -11.11
CA PRO A 40 -0.09 7.36 -11.48
C PRO A 40 1.23 8.07 -11.20
N LYS A 41 1.33 9.39 -11.42
CA LYS A 41 2.56 10.17 -11.17
C LYS A 41 2.94 10.14 -9.68
N LEU A 42 1.95 10.23 -8.80
CA LEU A 42 2.16 10.15 -7.35
C LEU A 42 2.53 8.74 -6.91
N LEU A 43 1.76 7.75 -7.36
CA LEU A 43 1.88 6.37 -6.87
C LEU A 43 3.10 5.64 -7.44
N LEU A 44 3.53 5.96 -8.67
CA LEU A 44 4.76 5.40 -9.24
C LEU A 44 6.02 5.94 -8.56
N ASN A 45 5.94 7.12 -7.92
CA ASN A 45 7.06 7.69 -7.17
C ASN A 45 7.02 7.27 -5.69
N ALA A 46 8.00 6.46 -5.27
CA ALA A 46 8.07 5.90 -3.93
C ALA A 46 8.13 6.96 -2.82
N ALA A 47 8.92 8.01 -2.99
CA ALA A 47 9.02 9.08 -2.01
C ALA A 47 7.73 9.90 -1.94
N ALA A 48 7.12 10.21 -3.09
CA ALA A 48 5.90 10.99 -3.15
C ALA A 48 4.71 10.25 -2.51
N ARG A 49 4.51 8.98 -2.84
CA ARG A 49 3.44 8.18 -2.22
C ARG A 49 3.68 7.96 -0.73
N ALA A 50 4.92 7.71 -0.29
CA ALA A 50 5.24 7.55 1.13
C ALA A 50 5.00 8.83 1.94
N LYS A 51 5.23 9.99 1.31
CA LYS A 51 4.93 11.29 1.91
C LYS A 51 3.43 11.55 2.01
N ALA A 52 2.66 11.15 1.00
CA ALA A 52 1.21 11.28 1.01
C ALA A 52 0.54 10.30 1.97
N ASP A 53 1.03 9.06 2.00
CA ASP A 53 0.59 7.99 2.88
C ASP A 53 1.76 7.04 3.20
N PRO A 54 2.28 7.05 4.46
CA PRO A 54 3.41 6.24 4.86
C PRO A 54 3.22 4.74 4.68
N ASP A 55 1.98 4.24 4.68
CA ASP A 55 1.72 2.83 4.46
C ASP A 55 2.08 2.48 3.00
N LEU A 56 1.77 3.35 2.04
CA LEU A 56 2.03 3.12 0.62
C LEU A 56 3.52 3.11 0.26
N ARG A 57 4.44 3.36 1.20
CA ARG A 57 5.89 3.31 0.93
C ARG A 57 6.36 1.91 0.50
N PHE A 58 5.71 0.86 1.01
CA PHE A 58 6.02 -0.53 0.72
C PHE A 58 5.29 -1.04 -0.53
N GLY A 59 5.82 -2.10 -1.14
CA GLY A 59 5.11 -2.91 -2.15
C GLY A 59 4.45 -2.13 -3.28
N PHE A 60 5.22 -1.77 -4.30
CA PHE A 60 4.68 -1.27 -5.57
C PHE A 60 5.13 -2.20 -6.71
N TRP A 61 4.21 -3.05 -7.15
CA TRP A 61 4.37 -4.00 -8.25
C TRP A 61 3.00 -4.18 -8.91
N ASP A 62 3.02 -4.51 -10.20
CA ASP A 62 1.82 -4.69 -11.03
C ASP A 62 0.89 -3.46 -11.00
N GLY A 63 1.46 -2.26 -10.85
CA GLY A 63 0.72 -1.01 -10.79
C GLY A 63 0.07 -0.68 -12.12
N GLY A 64 -1.24 -0.44 -12.12
CA GLY A 64 -1.97 -0.08 -13.33
C GLY A 64 -3.46 0.11 -13.08
N ASN A 65 -4.18 0.52 -14.12
CA ASN A 65 -5.63 0.54 -14.08
C ASN A 65 -6.18 -0.88 -14.04
N LYS A 66 -6.95 -1.20 -13.01
CA LYS A 66 -7.60 -2.50 -12.81
C LYS A 66 -9.06 -2.31 -12.44
N ILE A 67 -9.89 -3.28 -12.77
CA ILE A 67 -11.25 -3.37 -12.25
C ILE A 67 -11.15 -4.18 -10.96
N CYS A 68 -11.51 -3.58 -9.82
CA CYS A 68 -11.54 -4.24 -8.53
C CYS A 68 -12.98 -4.39 -8.04
N CYS A 69 -13.33 -5.57 -7.51
CA CYS A 69 -14.67 -5.88 -7.04
C CYS A 69 -14.67 -6.25 -5.55
N ALA A 70 -15.51 -5.57 -4.75
CA ALA A 70 -15.78 -5.96 -3.36
C ALA A 70 -16.91 -7.01 -3.26
N GLY A 71 -17.55 -7.34 -4.39
CA GLY A 71 -18.62 -8.32 -4.52
C GLY A 71 -19.12 -8.39 -5.96
N PRO A 72 -20.06 -9.29 -6.30
CA PRO A 72 -20.44 -9.60 -7.67
C PRO A 72 -21.11 -8.44 -8.44
N ARG A 73 -21.52 -7.37 -7.75
CA ARG A 73 -22.14 -6.16 -8.35
C ARG A 73 -21.46 -4.86 -7.95
N ASN A 74 -20.41 -4.91 -7.15
CA ASN A 74 -19.74 -3.72 -6.65
C ASN A 74 -18.29 -3.73 -7.15
N CYS A 75 -18.14 -3.28 -8.39
CA CYS A 75 -16.86 -3.17 -9.07
C CYS A 75 -16.64 -1.73 -9.50
N ALA A 76 -15.41 -1.25 -9.36
CA ALA A 76 -15.02 0.04 -9.89
C ALA A 76 -13.59 -0.05 -10.44
N ARG A 77 -13.24 0.94 -11.25
CA ARG A 77 -11.90 1.06 -11.81
C ARG A 77 -11.03 1.84 -10.85
N TYR A 78 -9.89 1.26 -10.52
CA TYR A 78 -8.90 1.87 -9.64
C TYR A 78 -7.52 1.82 -10.29
N TRP A 79 -6.67 2.76 -9.93
CA TRP A 79 -5.24 2.55 -10.09
C TRP A 79 -4.77 1.62 -8.97
N ALA A 80 -4.55 0.36 -9.28
CA ALA A 80 -4.28 -0.68 -8.29
C ALA A 80 -2.89 -1.28 -8.45
N PHE A 81 -2.29 -1.66 -7.33
CA PHE A 81 -0.98 -2.32 -7.23
C PHE A 81 -1.02 -3.40 -6.17
N THR A 82 -0.18 -4.41 -6.32
CA THR A 82 0.00 -5.44 -5.28
C THR A 82 0.83 -4.82 -4.15
N TYR A 83 0.59 -5.23 -2.91
CA TYR A 83 1.22 -4.65 -1.73
C TYR A 83 1.57 -5.79 -0.77
N ASN A 84 2.83 -5.86 -0.31
CA ASN A 84 3.37 -6.97 0.48
C ASN A 84 3.39 -6.71 2.00
N HIS A 85 2.71 -5.65 2.43
CA HIS A 85 2.58 -5.29 3.82
C HIS A 85 1.09 -5.28 4.17
N PRO A 86 0.68 -5.41 5.44
CA PRO A 86 -0.71 -5.21 5.80
C PRO A 86 -1.13 -3.75 5.53
N TYR A 87 -2.07 -3.54 4.62
CA TYR A 87 -2.77 -2.27 4.51
C TYR A 87 -3.96 -2.35 5.46
N ASN A 88 -3.80 -1.76 6.65
CA ASN A 88 -4.72 -1.96 7.78
C ASN A 88 -6.03 -1.17 7.67
N TYR A 89 -6.34 -0.65 6.48
CA TYR A 89 -7.48 0.20 6.22
C TYR A 89 -8.38 -0.43 5.17
N ALA A 90 -9.67 -0.54 5.49
CA ALA A 90 -10.68 -0.84 4.47
C ALA A 90 -10.67 0.27 3.41
N SER A 91 -10.63 1.53 3.85
CA SER A 91 -10.37 2.69 3.00
C SER A 91 -9.64 3.77 3.80
N LYS A 92 -8.81 4.55 3.11
CA LYS A 92 -8.11 5.71 3.70
C LYS A 92 -7.96 6.79 2.64
N THR A 93 -8.29 8.01 3.03
CA THR A 93 -8.14 9.20 2.18
C THR A 93 -6.89 9.96 2.59
N SER A 94 -6.05 10.23 1.62
CA SER A 94 -4.75 10.87 1.79
C SER A 94 -4.61 12.03 0.79
N THR A 95 -3.69 12.93 1.07
CA THR A 95 -3.39 14.07 0.19
C THR A 95 -1.92 14.02 -0.18
N GLY A 96 -1.62 14.11 -1.47
CA GLY A 96 -0.27 14.30 -1.94
C GLY A 96 -0.13 15.53 -2.82
N THR A 97 1.11 15.79 -3.23
CA THR A 97 1.45 16.92 -4.09
C THR A 97 2.09 16.41 -5.36
N ILE A 98 1.58 16.86 -6.52
CA ILE A 98 2.03 16.46 -7.86
C ILE A 98 2.20 17.74 -8.66
N ASP A 99 3.40 18.01 -9.17
CA ASP A 99 3.68 19.20 -9.98
C ASP A 99 3.21 20.51 -9.31
N GLY A 100 3.30 20.59 -7.98
CA GLY A 100 2.84 21.74 -7.17
C GLY A 100 1.34 21.77 -6.84
N GLN A 101 0.55 20.82 -7.36
CA GLN A 101 -0.90 20.70 -7.11
C GLN A 101 -1.19 19.72 -5.98
N HIS A 102 -2.16 20.06 -5.12
CA HIS A 102 -2.67 19.14 -4.12
C HIS A 102 -3.69 18.19 -4.77
N VAL A 103 -3.44 16.89 -4.62
CA VAL A 103 -4.35 15.83 -5.08
C VAL A 103 -4.82 15.04 -3.88
N LYS A 104 -6.14 15.03 -3.68
CA LYS A 104 -6.80 14.23 -2.65
C LYS A 104 -7.24 12.92 -3.28
N PHE A 105 -6.83 11.80 -2.70
CA PHE A 105 -7.13 10.47 -3.22
C PHE A 105 -7.51 9.52 -2.10
N THR A 106 -8.28 8.48 -2.43
CA THR A 106 -8.67 7.42 -1.50
C THR A 106 -8.10 6.11 -1.99
N CYS A 107 -7.48 5.35 -1.09
CA CYS A 107 -6.99 4.00 -1.35
C CYS A 107 -7.77 2.98 -0.51
N VAL A 108 -8.13 1.88 -1.14
CA VAL A 108 -8.98 0.81 -0.63
C VAL A 108 -8.21 -0.51 -0.69
N GLY A 109 -8.29 -1.31 0.37
CA GLY A 109 -7.70 -2.64 0.41
C GLY A 109 -8.64 -3.68 -0.21
N TYR A 110 -8.09 -4.53 -1.09
CA TYR A 110 -8.75 -5.65 -1.74
C TYR A 110 -8.00 -6.95 -1.45
N GLU A 111 -8.74 -8.04 -1.28
CA GLU A 111 -8.14 -9.38 -1.25
C GLU A 111 -7.51 -9.71 -2.61
N MET A 112 -6.42 -10.48 -2.62
CA MET A 112 -5.80 -10.89 -3.88
C MET A 112 -6.79 -11.63 -4.79
N GLY A 113 -6.75 -11.29 -6.08
CA GLY A 113 -7.65 -11.85 -7.08
C GLY A 113 -8.96 -11.07 -7.25
N GLN A 114 -9.26 -10.10 -6.37
CA GLN A 114 -10.42 -9.21 -6.52
C GLN A 114 -10.21 -8.13 -7.58
N CYS A 115 -8.97 -7.82 -7.97
CA CYS A 115 -8.70 -6.94 -9.09
C CYS A 115 -8.15 -7.70 -10.31
N THR A 116 -8.74 -7.43 -11.47
CA THR A 116 -8.30 -7.94 -12.76
C THR A 116 -7.77 -6.80 -13.63
N VAL A 117 -6.87 -7.13 -14.55
CA VAL A 117 -6.42 -6.17 -15.57
C VAL A 117 -7.65 -5.75 -16.40
N ASN A 118 -7.75 -4.45 -16.68
CA ASN A 118 -8.83 -3.87 -17.49
C ASN A 118 -8.51 -3.96 -18.97
#